data_AF-A0AAD3CSW4-F1
#
_entry.id   AF-A0AAD3CSW4-F1
#
_cell.length_a   1.000
_cell.length_b   1.000
_cell.length_c   1.000
_cell.angle_alpha   90.00
_cell.angle_beta   90.00
_cell.angle_gamma   90.00
#
_symmetry.space_group_name_H-M   'P 1'
#
loop_
_entity.id
_entity.type
_entity.pdbx_description
1 polymer ?
#
loop_
_entity_poly.entity_id
_entity_poly.type
_entity_poly.pdbx_seq_one_letter_code
_entity_poly.pdbx_strand_id
1 'polypeptide(L)'
;MSGKQSIVFIAAGAMMLSVWMMRRESKKKSTSRKKKDQKQRDRQVDIVSKKAAEIAMRAKSKEEETEVTEQEESNYKSEWSEHLPGHILREQYKERRRKEKLPMLAMKSQMYDNITMFCPEGRQLSQISSKKAKWYVQKQLATWIGEDNKAIKLTFEPKARSDEGDYGRSLKQNICIACGDGEKYQMRFYIVPHVYRTLFPKRYKTHMSHDVVLLCADCHLKMGTAANNRMNEIEDEFNPQQRFATNQRQYKVRSAALALLNWRHKIPEQKISVHEATVRQYLTEEKTPIPENDLLTNETLQRIIDVDYRIENPNYIPGPVLVVNSIVNDQEKMADFIRSWRRFFVNTIHPRFLPDGWSIEYAVACDEKPTA
;
A
#
# COMPACT_ATOMS: atom_id res chain seq x y z
N MET A 1 51.21 41.55 84.81
CA MET A 1 51.17 41.02 83.42
C MET A 1 49.96 40.11 83.26
N SER A 2 48.77 40.56 82.84
CA SER A 2 47.67 39.60 82.53
C SER A 2 46.50 40.11 81.67
N GLY A 3 46.56 41.31 81.07
CA GLY A 3 45.38 41.89 80.40
C GLY A 3 45.22 41.61 78.91
N LYS A 4 46.30 41.31 78.18
CA LYS A 4 46.29 41.32 76.69
C LYS A 4 46.23 39.94 76.02
N GLN A 5 46.45 38.84 76.74
CA GLN A 5 46.34 37.48 76.19
C GLN A 5 44.90 36.91 76.23
N SER A 6 44.03 37.39 77.12
CA SER A 6 42.66 36.86 77.24
C SER A 6 41.71 37.28 76.11
N ILE A 7 41.95 38.44 75.48
CA ILE A 7 41.06 38.97 74.43
C ILE A 7 41.25 38.22 73.09
N VAL A 8 42.46 37.73 72.81
CA VAL A 8 42.77 37.00 71.56
C VAL A 8 42.18 35.58 71.59
N PHE A 9 42.15 34.91 72.75
CA PHE A 9 41.53 33.58 72.90
C PHE A 9 40.00 33.62 72.83
N ILE A 10 39.36 34.68 73.33
CA ILE A 10 37.90 34.86 73.24
C ILE A 10 37.46 35.14 71.79
N ALA A 11 38.23 35.93 71.04
CA ALA A 11 37.95 36.23 69.63
C ALA A 11 38.10 34.99 68.71
N ALA A 12 39.12 34.15 68.93
CA ALA A 12 39.31 32.91 68.18
C ALA A 12 38.21 31.86 68.48
N GLY A 13 37.76 31.77 69.75
CA GLY A 13 36.64 30.92 70.15
C GLY A 13 35.30 31.34 69.53
N ALA A 14 35.04 32.64 69.43
CA ALA A 14 33.82 33.19 68.81
C ALA A 14 33.77 32.94 67.29
N MET A 15 34.89 33.07 66.57
CA MET A 15 34.95 32.73 65.15
C MET A 15 34.76 31.23 64.89
N MET A 16 35.38 30.36 65.68
CA MET A 16 35.20 28.90 65.58
C MET A 16 33.75 28.47 65.83
N LEU A 17 33.08 29.05 66.82
CA LEU A 17 31.64 28.81 67.08
C LEU A 17 30.76 29.29 65.93
N SER A 18 31.07 30.44 65.34
CA SER A 18 30.32 31.00 64.21
C SER A 18 30.44 30.12 62.96
N VAL A 19 31.66 29.64 62.64
CA VAL A 19 31.90 28.71 61.52
C VAL A 19 31.25 27.35 61.78
N TRP A 20 31.27 26.85 63.02
CA TRP A 20 30.60 25.60 63.38
C TRP A 20 29.07 25.71 63.30
N MET A 21 28.48 26.82 63.75
CA MET A 21 27.04 27.09 63.60
C MET A 21 26.62 27.18 62.13
N MET A 22 27.37 27.91 61.30
CA MET A 22 27.10 28.01 59.85
C MET A 22 27.19 26.63 59.15
N ARG A 23 28.19 25.79 59.49
CA ARG A 23 28.28 24.43 58.95
C ARG A 23 27.13 23.53 59.42
N ARG A 24 26.65 23.70 60.66
CA ARG A 24 25.51 22.94 61.21
C ARG A 24 24.20 23.35 60.54
N GLU A 25 23.97 24.63 60.29
CA GLU A 25 22.81 25.12 59.55
C GLU A 25 22.86 24.71 58.07
N SER A 26 24.02 24.75 57.43
CA SER A 26 24.18 24.29 56.06
C SER A 26 23.89 22.78 55.92
N LYS A 27 24.35 21.95 56.88
CA LYS A 27 24.00 20.52 56.94
C LYS A 27 22.51 20.28 57.20
N LYS A 28 21.85 21.09 58.06
CA LYS A 28 20.39 21.02 58.27
C LYS A 28 19.59 21.42 57.02
N LYS A 29 20.01 22.46 56.31
CA LYS A 29 19.40 22.88 55.03
C LYS A 29 19.60 21.83 53.93
N SER A 30 20.79 21.22 53.84
CA SER A 30 21.08 20.14 52.88
C SER A 30 20.24 18.87 53.14
N THR A 31 20.12 18.45 54.39
CA THR A 31 19.29 17.29 54.77
C THR A 31 17.79 17.55 54.59
N SER A 32 17.32 18.78 54.86
CA SER A 32 15.94 19.20 54.58
C SER A 32 15.64 19.20 53.06
N ARG A 33 16.57 19.67 52.23
CA ARG A 33 16.44 19.68 50.77
C ARG A 33 16.40 18.25 50.21
N LYS A 34 17.30 17.37 50.65
CA LYS A 34 17.29 15.94 50.28
C LYS A 34 15.98 15.23 50.67
N LYS A 35 15.40 15.55 51.84
CA LYS A 35 14.08 15.01 52.25
C LYS A 35 12.93 15.52 51.39
N LYS A 36 12.98 16.79 50.94
CA LYS A 36 11.99 17.34 50.00
C LYS A 36 12.11 16.70 48.61
N ASP A 37 13.33 16.52 48.11
CA ASP A 37 13.59 15.89 46.81
C ASP A 37 13.21 14.40 46.80
N GLN A 38 13.39 13.69 47.93
CA GLN A 38 12.92 12.32 48.09
C GLN A 38 11.39 12.26 48.10
N LYS A 39 10.73 13.11 48.90
CA LYS A 39 9.26 13.18 48.94
C LYS A 39 8.64 13.55 47.59
N GLN A 40 9.32 14.37 46.79
CA GLN A 40 8.88 14.73 45.44
C GLN A 40 9.06 13.55 44.46
N ARG A 41 10.16 12.79 44.57
CA ARG A 41 10.36 11.55 43.80
C ARG A 41 9.33 10.48 44.16
N ASP A 42 9.09 10.25 45.44
CA ASP A 42 8.11 9.26 45.91
C ASP A 42 6.69 9.61 45.41
N ARG A 43 6.32 10.90 45.42
CA ARG A 43 5.06 11.38 44.81
C ARG A 43 5.00 11.15 43.31
N GLN A 44 6.11 11.37 42.59
CA GLN A 44 6.16 11.15 41.14
C GLN A 44 5.99 9.66 40.80
N VAL A 45 6.62 8.77 41.58
CA VAL A 45 6.47 7.31 41.43
C VAL A 45 5.04 6.88 41.69
N ASP A 46 4.39 7.43 42.72
CA ASP A 46 3.00 7.13 43.06
C ASP A 46 2.01 7.60 41.96
N ILE A 47 2.27 8.76 41.34
CA ILE A 47 1.48 9.26 40.19
C ILE A 47 1.66 8.37 38.96
N VAL A 48 2.88 7.93 38.67
CA VAL A 48 3.17 7.04 37.54
C VAL A 48 2.53 5.67 37.75
N SER A 49 2.59 5.13 38.97
CA SER A 49 1.94 3.86 39.32
C SER A 49 0.41 3.94 39.19
N LYS A 50 -0.20 5.04 39.66
CA LYS A 50 -1.64 5.28 39.50
C LYS A 50 -2.06 5.42 38.03
N LYS A 51 -1.29 6.14 37.21
CA LYS A 51 -1.54 6.22 35.76
C LYS A 51 -1.37 4.87 35.06
N ALA A 52 -0.38 4.08 35.45
CA ALA A 52 -0.19 2.74 34.90
C ALA A 52 -1.36 1.81 35.26
N ALA A 53 -1.86 1.89 36.49
CA ALA A 53 -3.05 1.16 36.92
C ALA A 53 -4.32 1.62 36.17
N GLU A 54 -4.48 2.92 35.94
CA GLU A 54 -5.60 3.48 35.17
C GLU A 54 -5.56 3.05 33.69
N ILE A 55 -4.37 3.04 33.07
CA ILE A 55 -4.17 2.51 31.71
C ILE A 55 -4.46 1.01 31.66
N ALA A 56 -4.02 0.24 32.66
CA ALA A 56 -4.29 -1.19 32.74
C ALA A 56 -5.79 -1.49 32.92
N MET A 57 -6.50 -0.73 33.76
CA MET A 57 -7.95 -0.86 33.90
C MET A 57 -8.69 -0.48 32.61
N ARG A 58 -8.24 0.56 31.90
CA ARG A 58 -8.83 0.98 30.62
C ARG A 58 -8.52 0.03 29.47
N ALA A 59 -7.39 -0.67 29.52
CA ALA A 59 -7.07 -1.75 28.59
C ALA A 59 -7.95 -2.98 28.86
N LYS A 60 -8.12 -3.34 30.14
CA LYS A 60 -8.98 -4.45 30.55
C LYS A 60 -10.45 -4.20 30.24
N SER A 61 -10.95 -2.98 30.44
CA SER A 61 -12.32 -2.61 30.07
C SER A 61 -12.53 -2.64 28.55
N LYS A 62 -11.50 -2.29 27.75
CA LYS A 62 -11.55 -2.42 26.29
C LYS A 62 -11.52 -3.86 25.83
N GLU A 63 -10.72 -4.71 26.46
CA GLU A 63 -10.70 -6.16 26.20
C GLU A 63 -12.05 -6.80 26.54
N GLU A 64 -12.63 -6.47 27.70
CA GLU A 64 -13.95 -6.93 28.12
C GLU A 64 -15.07 -6.39 27.20
N GLU A 65 -15.03 -5.12 26.76
CA GLU A 65 -15.97 -4.58 25.75
C GLU A 65 -15.83 -5.27 24.38
N THR A 66 -14.61 -5.60 23.94
CA THR A 66 -14.41 -6.36 22.69
C THR A 66 -14.87 -7.82 22.81
N GLU A 67 -14.68 -8.46 23.96
CA GLU A 67 -15.09 -9.85 24.18
C GLU A 67 -16.63 -9.97 24.29
N VAL A 68 -17.29 -9.00 24.95
CA VAL A 68 -18.76 -8.92 25.00
C VAL A 68 -19.35 -8.66 23.62
N THR A 69 -18.77 -7.76 22.82
CA THR A 69 -19.26 -7.48 21.46
C THR A 69 -19.03 -8.65 20.50
N GLU A 70 -17.94 -9.41 20.63
CA GLU A 70 -17.71 -10.64 19.86
C GLU A 70 -18.66 -11.77 20.26
N GLN A 71 -18.95 -11.93 21.55
CA GLN A 71 -19.92 -12.91 22.04
C GLN A 71 -21.35 -12.56 21.61
N GLU A 72 -21.77 -11.30 21.71
CA GLU A 72 -23.07 -10.82 21.22
C GLU A 72 -23.18 -10.95 19.69
N GLU A 73 -22.13 -10.62 18.93
CA GLU A 73 -22.10 -10.86 17.48
C GLU A 73 -22.19 -12.35 17.12
N SER A 74 -21.57 -13.22 17.91
CA SER A 74 -21.59 -14.67 17.68
C SER A 74 -22.96 -15.28 17.98
N ASN A 75 -23.63 -14.80 19.04
CA ASN A 75 -24.95 -15.25 19.46
C ASN A 75 -26.03 -14.74 18.50
N TYR A 76 -25.94 -13.48 18.05
CA TYR A 76 -26.83 -12.92 17.02
C TYR A 76 -26.64 -13.60 15.64
N LYS A 77 -25.42 -14.01 15.29
CA LYS A 77 -25.14 -14.75 14.05
C LYS A 77 -25.72 -16.17 14.06
N SER A 78 -25.80 -16.86 15.21
CA SER A 78 -26.30 -18.24 15.25
C SER A 78 -27.81 -18.32 15.05
N GLU A 79 -28.58 -17.35 15.60
CA GLU A 79 -30.05 -17.40 15.60
C GLU A 79 -30.68 -16.97 14.25
N TRP A 80 -30.02 -16.08 13.48
CA TRP A 80 -30.56 -15.57 12.20
C TRP A 80 -29.98 -16.22 10.94
N SER A 81 -28.92 -17.01 11.06
CA SER A 81 -28.25 -17.61 9.89
C SER A 81 -28.88 -18.91 9.38
N GLU A 82 -29.76 -19.55 10.16
CA GLU A 82 -30.43 -20.79 9.75
C GLU A 82 -31.50 -20.62 8.64
N HIS A 83 -31.96 -19.38 8.38
CA HIS A 83 -33.09 -19.14 7.47
C HIS A 83 -32.79 -18.20 6.29
N LEU A 84 -31.51 -17.85 6.04
CA LEU A 84 -31.16 -16.97 4.93
C LEU A 84 -31.12 -17.72 3.59
N PRO A 85 -31.71 -17.16 2.50
CA PRO A 85 -31.57 -17.70 1.15
C PRO A 85 -30.10 -17.90 0.75
N GLY A 86 -29.80 -18.97 0.01
CA GLY A 86 -28.42 -19.35 -0.33
C GLY A 86 -27.59 -18.26 -1.04
N HIS A 87 -28.24 -17.37 -1.81
CA HIS A 87 -27.55 -16.24 -2.42
C HIS A 87 -27.07 -15.20 -1.39
N ILE A 88 -27.84 -14.96 -0.32
CA ILE A 88 -27.46 -14.03 0.76
C ILE A 88 -26.32 -14.62 1.58
N LEU A 89 -26.40 -15.91 1.92
CA LEU A 89 -25.31 -16.63 2.60
C LEU A 89 -24.00 -16.57 1.81
N ARG A 90 -24.09 -16.69 0.47
CA ARG A 90 -22.93 -16.55 -0.42
C ARG A 90 -22.34 -15.15 -0.38
N GLU A 91 -23.16 -14.10 -0.40
CA GLU A 91 -22.67 -12.71 -0.29
C GLU A 91 -22.05 -12.43 1.09
N GLN A 92 -22.65 -12.93 2.18
CA GLN A 92 -22.05 -12.83 3.52
C GLN A 92 -20.70 -13.55 3.60
N TYR A 93 -20.58 -14.73 2.99
CA TYR A 93 -19.30 -15.45 2.91
C TYR A 93 -18.24 -14.65 2.14
N LYS A 94 -18.62 -14.09 0.99
CA LYS A 94 -17.71 -13.23 0.20
C LYS A 94 -17.26 -12.01 0.99
N GLU A 95 -18.18 -11.36 1.69
CA GLU A 95 -17.89 -10.17 2.50
C GLU A 95 -16.98 -10.50 3.69
N ARG A 96 -17.21 -11.63 4.36
CA ARG A 96 -16.32 -12.13 5.42
C ARG A 96 -14.92 -12.37 4.89
N ARG A 97 -14.77 -13.10 3.78
CA ARG A 97 -13.46 -13.34 3.15
C ARG A 97 -12.80 -12.07 2.63
N ARG A 98 -13.58 -11.10 2.17
CA ARG A 98 -13.08 -9.77 1.80
C ARG A 98 -12.43 -9.14 3.03
N LYS A 99 -13.18 -9.01 4.14
CA LYS A 99 -12.68 -8.42 5.40
C LYS A 99 -11.45 -9.12 5.94
N GLU A 100 -11.41 -10.45 5.93
CA GLU A 100 -10.23 -11.24 6.34
C GLU A 100 -8.97 -10.95 5.50
N LYS A 101 -9.14 -10.67 4.20
CA LYS A 101 -8.02 -10.40 3.27
C LYS A 101 -7.58 -8.93 3.26
N LEU A 102 -8.42 -7.99 3.68
CA LEU A 102 -8.09 -6.56 3.69
C LEU A 102 -6.78 -6.23 4.43
N PRO A 103 -6.51 -6.77 5.65
CA PRO A 103 -5.23 -6.55 6.33
C PRO A 103 -4.01 -7.01 5.53
N MET A 104 -4.15 -8.07 4.72
CA MET A 104 -3.05 -8.62 3.93
C MET A 104 -2.72 -7.76 2.70
N LEU A 105 -3.71 -7.03 2.18
CA LEU A 105 -3.57 -6.17 1.00
C LEU A 105 -3.16 -4.74 1.37
N ALA A 106 -3.47 -4.34 2.59
CA ALA A 106 -3.14 -3.03 3.13
C ALA A 106 -1.64 -2.75 3.24
N MET A 107 -1.30 -1.48 3.23
CA MET A 107 0.04 -1.06 3.62
C MET A 107 0.30 -1.35 5.11
N LYS A 108 1.45 -1.97 5.39
CA LYS A 108 1.90 -2.28 6.76
C LYS A 108 2.34 -1.05 7.56
N SER A 109 2.70 0.03 6.86
CA SER A 109 3.12 1.30 7.45
C SER A 109 2.36 2.44 6.79
N GLN A 110 2.26 3.57 7.48
CA GLN A 110 1.79 4.81 6.89
C GLN A 110 2.66 5.18 5.66
N MET A 111 2.06 5.89 4.70
CA MET A 111 2.72 6.26 3.44
C MET A 111 3.52 7.56 3.60
N TYR A 112 2.90 8.57 4.19
CA TYR A 112 3.45 9.91 4.34
C TYR A 112 3.93 10.12 5.77
N ASP A 113 5.25 10.19 5.95
CA ASP A 113 5.86 10.58 7.22
C ASP A 113 5.93 12.12 7.38
N ASN A 114 5.81 12.85 6.27
CA ASN A 114 5.88 14.31 6.20
C ASN A 114 7.10 14.93 6.92
N ILE A 115 8.30 14.40 6.66
CA ILE A 115 9.55 15.02 7.14
C ILE A 115 9.88 16.19 6.24
N THR A 116 10.05 17.37 6.84
CA THR A 116 10.31 18.59 6.08
C THR A 116 11.79 18.70 5.69
N MET A 117 12.06 18.89 4.41
CA MET A 117 13.42 19.09 3.89
C MET A 117 13.66 20.57 3.57
N PHE A 118 14.73 21.14 4.12
CA PHE A 118 15.14 22.52 3.95
C PHE A 118 16.42 22.65 3.13
N CYS A 119 16.58 23.75 2.41
CA CYS A 119 17.86 24.14 1.80
C CYS A 119 18.81 24.76 2.85
N PRO A 120 20.10 24.99 2.51
CA PRO A 120 21.05 25.69 3.37
C PRO A 120 20.57 27.08 3.81
N GLU A 121 19.87 27.81 2.95
CA GLU A 121 19.30 29.14 3.23
C GLU A 121 18.09 29.11 4.18
N GLY A 122 17.55 27.92 4.50
CA GLY A 122 16.40 27.76 5.42
C GLY A 122 15.02 27.78 4.74
N ARG A 123 14.95 27.83 3.41
CA ARG A 123 13.70 27.66 2.66
C ARG A 123 13.27 26.18 2.64
N GLN A 124 11.98 25.93 2.80
CA GLN A 124 11.41 24.59 2.66
C GLN A 124 11.40 24.16 1.18
N LEU A 125 11.91 22.96 0.93
CA LEU A 125 11.96 22.34 -0.39
C LEU A 125 10.79 21.38 -0.61
N SER A 126 10.62 20.38 0.26
CA SER A 126 9.55 19.39 0.12
C SER A 126 9.32 18.58 1.39
N GLN A 127 8.20 17.85 1.43
CA GLN A 127 7.91 16.80 2.41
C GLN A 127 8.40 15.46 1.87
N ILE A 128 9.20 14.75 2.66
CA ILE A 128 9.81 13.46 2.30
C ILE A 128 9.50 12.37 3.32
N SER A 129 9.74 11.11 2.92
CA SER A 129 9.62 9.98 3.84
C SER A 129 10.82 9.89 4.80
N SER A 130 10.60 9.23 5.95
CA SER A 130 11.61 8.91 6.94
C SER A 130 12.77 8.13 6.35
N LYS A 131 12.48 7.17 5.47
CA LYS A 131 13.51 6.39 4.76
C LYS A 131 14.39 7.28 3.88
N LYS A 132 13.79 8.22 3.15
CA LYS A 132 14.54 9.17 2.31
C LYS A 132 15.38 10.11 3.17
N ALA A 133 14.80 10.69 4.22
CA ALA A 133 15.51 11.59 5.13
C ALA A 133 16.75 10.91 5.75
N LYS A 134 16.58 9.68 6.27
CA LYS A 134 17.69 8.86 6.81
C LYS A 134 18.78 8.62 5.76
N TRP A 135 18.40 8.33 4.51
CA TRP A 135 19.37 8.13 3.43
C TRP A 135 20.22 9.39 3.17
N TYR A 136 19.61 10.59 3.13
CA TYR A 136 20.35 11.85 2.94
C TYR A 136 21.34 12.09 4.09
N VAL A 137 20.90 11.88 5.33
CA VAL A 137 21.76 12.06 6.51
C VAL A 137 22.89 11.04 6.55
N GLN A 138 22.60 9.77 6.26
CA GLN A 138 23.62 8.71 6.21
C GLN A 138 24.67 8.97 5.12
N LYS A 139 24.27 9.60 4.01
CA LYS A 139 25.16 10.02 2.93
C LYS A 139 25.88 11.34 3.19
N GLN A 140 25.71 11.93 4.38
CA GLN A 140 26.29 13.24 4.74
C GLN A 140 25.86 14.38 3.80
N LEU A 141 24.70 14.22 3.17
CA LEU A 141 24.09 15.20 2.28
C LEU A 141 23.13 16.15 3.00
N ALA A 142 22.77 15.81 4.24
CA ALA A 142 21.88 16.58 5.09
C ALA A 142 22.18 16.35 6.57
N THR A 143 21.71 17.26 7.43
CA THR A 143 21.72 17.12 8.88
C THR A 143 20.30 17.20 9.43
N TRP A 144 20.01 16.48 10.52
CA TRP A 144 18.74 16.64 11.22
C TRP A 144 18.68 18.02 11.87
N ILE A 145 17.50 18.65 11.79
CA ILE A 145 17.23 19.93 12.46
C ILE A 145 15.96 19.82 13.29
N GLY A 146 15.94 20.51 14.44
CA GLY A 146 14.85 20.46 15.40
C GLY A 146 14.83 19.20 16.26
N GLU A 147 13.93 19.19 17.24
CA GLU A 147 13.66 18.05 18.10
C GLU A 147 12.77 17.04 17.35
N ASP A 148 12.82 15.75 17.73
CA ASP A 148 12.02 14.65 17.16
C ASP A 148 12.32 14.14 15.73
N ASN A 149 13.43 14.51 15.08
CA ASN A 149 13.75 14.05 13.71
C ASN A 149 12.64 14.34 12.67
N LYS A 150 11.95 15.49 12.81
CA LYS A 150 10.85 15.89 11.90
C LYS A 150 11.31 16.72 10.70
N ALA A 151 12.57 17.15 10.68
CA ALA A 151 13.12 17.94 9.58
C ALA A 151 14.61 17.67 9.32
N ILE A 152 15.01 17.78 8.05
CA ILE A 152 16.41 17.75 7.64
C ILE A 152 16.78 19.03 6.88
N LYS A 153 18.04 19.43 6.97
CA LYS A 153 18.63 20.53 6.21
C LYS A 153 19.73 20.01 5.30
N LEU A 154 19.65 20.30 4.01
CA LEU A 154 20.70 19.94 3.06
C LEU A 154 22.00 20.71 3.37
N THR A 155 23.14 20.07 3.13
CA THR A 155 24.47 20.69 3.28
C THR A 155 24.94 21.44 2.04
N PHE A 156 24.24 21.27 0.91
CA PHE A 156 24.54 21.87 -0.39
C PHE A 156 23.32 22.57 -0.97
N GLU A 157 23.54 23.54 -1.85
CA GLU A 157 22.46 24.24 -2.56
C GLU A 157 21.92 23.35 -3.69
N PRO A 158 20.63 22.95 -3.66
CA PRO A 158 20.06 22.09 -4.69
C PRO A 158 19.93 22.84 -6.02
N LYS A 159 20.33 22.18 -7.12
CA LYS A 159 20.25 22.76 -8.48
C LYS A 159 18.82 23.07 -8.94
N ALA A 160 17.83 22.37 -8.40
CA ALA A 160 16.42 22.58 -8.71
C ALA A 160 15.78 23.40 -7.58
N ARG A 161 15.62 24.71 -7.81
CA ARG A 161 14.62 25.50 -7.11
C ARG A 161 13.29 25.16 -7.76
N SER A 162 12.60 24.14 -7.24
CA SER A 162 11.27 23.81 -7.74
C SER A 162 10.33 24.96 -7.33
N ASP A 163 10.19 25.95 -8.21
CA ASP A 163 9.07 26.88 -8.19
C ASP A 163 7.77 26.16 -8.63
N GLU A 164 7.88 24.89 -9.02
CA GLU A 164 6.79 23.97 -9.34
C GLU A 164 5.92 23.61 -8.12
N GLY A 165 5.09 24.56 -7.73
CA GLY A 165 3.83 24.32 -7.03
C GLY A 165 3.94 23.89 -5.57
N ASP A 166 2.84 24.12 -4.85
CA ASP A 166 2.74 23.79 -3.43
C ASP A 166 2.68 22.28 -3.14
N TYR A 167 2.52 21.42 -4.17
CA TYR A 167 2.37 19.97 -3.99
C TYR A 167 3.55 19.31 -3.29
N GLY A 168 4.79 19.63 -3.66
CA GLY A 168 5.97 19.06 -3.00
C GLY A 168 6.08 19.48 -1.53
N ARG A 169 5.62 20.69 -1.21
CA ARG A 169 5.73 21.32 0.12
C ARG A 169 4.55 21.00 1.04
N SER A 170 3.40 20.64 0.48
CA SER A 170 2.18 20.36 1.24
C SER A 170 2.30 19.08 2.07
N LEU A 171 1.75 19.15 3.29
CA LEU A 171 1.57 18.00 4.17
C LEU A 171 0.51 17.09 3.57
N LYS A 172 0.78 15.78 3.55
CA LYS A 172 -0.13 14.80 2.97
C LYS A 172 -0.74 13.95 4.06
N GLN A 173 -2.05 13.78 4.00
CA GLN A 173 -2.78 12.95 4.96
C GLN A 173 -2.73 11.48 4.54
N ASN A 174 -2.57 10.57 5.51
CA ASN A 174 -2.67 9.13 5.29
C ASN A 174 -4.14 8.70 5.36
N ILE A 175 -4.93 9.12 4.37
CA ILE A 175 -6.36 8.79 4.26
C ILE A 175 -6.70 8.45 2.81
N CYS A 176 -7.83 7.76 2.60
CA CYS A 176 -8.39 7.58 1.27
C CYS A 176 -8.78 8.92 0.67
N ILE A 177 -8.19 9.28 -0.48
CA ILE A 177 -8.43 10.60 -1.09
C ILE A 177 -9.86 10.80 -1.63
N ALA A 178 -10.62 9.71 -1.80
CA ALA A 178 -12.00 9.75 -2.26
C ALA A 178 -13.01 9.88 -1.12
N CYS A 179 -13.07 8.87 -0.25
CA CYS A 179 -14.07 8.85 0.82
C CYS A 179 -13.60 9.52 2.12
N GLY A 180 -12.30 9.68 2.35
CA GLY A 180 -11.73 10.23 3.59
C GLY A 180 -11.45 9.19 4.67
N ASP A 181 -11.66 7.90 4.39
CA ASP A 181 -11.37 6.82 5.35
C ASP A 181 -9.88 6.79 5.72
N GLY A 182 -9.61 7.09 7.00
CA GLY A 182 -8.27 7.25 7.55
C GLY A 182 -7.81 6.13 8.48
N GLU A 183 -8.69 5.18 8.80
CA GLU A 183 -8.43 4.26 9.91
C GLU A 183 -8.01 2.86 9.46
N LYS A 184 -8.39 2.39 8.25
CA LYS A 184 -8.12 1.01 7.85
C LYS A 184 -7.71 0.84 6.37
N TYR A 185 -6.69 0.00 6.18
CA TYR A 185 -6.32 -0.67 4.92
C TYR A 185 -6.14 0.22 3.68
N GLN A 186 -5.49 1.37 3.84
CA GLN A 186 -5.12 2.22 2.70
C GLN A 186 -4.12 1.50 1.80
N MET A 187 -4.33 1.66 0.50
CA MET A 187 -3.53 1.06 -0.56
C MET A 187 -3.02 2.15 -1.49
N ARG A 188 -1.79 1.98 -1.99
CA ARG A 188 -1.27 2.85 -3.05
C ARG A 188 -2.00 2.55 -4.35
N PHE A 189 -2.58 3.58 -4.93
CA PHE A 189 -3.16 3.51 -6.26
C PHE A 189 -2.31 4.33 -7.23
N TYR A 190 -2.01 3.76 -8.38
CA TYR A 190 -1.30 4.42 -9.47
C TYR A 190 -2.33 4.94 -10.47
N ILE A 191 -2.43 6.27 -10.62
CA ILE A 191 -3.43 6.90 -11.51
C ILE A 191 -3.24 6.43 -12.95
N VAL A 192 -2.00 6.39 -13.41
CA VAL A 192 -1.64 5.77 -14.70
C VAL A 192 -1.35 4.29 -14.45
N PRO A 193 -2.03 3.36 -15.15
CA PRO A 193 -1.82 1.92 -14.97
C PRO A 193 -0.35 1.52 -15.11
N HIS A 194 0.07 0.59 -14.24
CA HIS A 194 1.47 0.16 -14.19
C HIS A 194 1.94 -0.47 -15.51
N VAL A 195 1.04 -1.15 -16.23
CA VAL A 195 1.32 -1.79 -17.52
C VAL A 195 1.78 -0.82 -18.61
N TYR A 196 1.24 0.41 -18.64
CA TYR A 196 1.76 1.44 -19.55
C TYR A 196 3.03 2.07 -19.01
N ARG A 197 3.10 2.32 -17.70
CA ARG A 197 4.27 2.96 -17.09
C ARG A 197 5.56 2.19 -17.26
N THR A 198 5.53 0.87 -17.21
CA THR A 198 6.73 0.05 -17.43
C THR A 198 7.31 0.27 -18.82
N LEU A 199 6.47 0.65 -19.80
CA LEU A 199 6.83 0.91 -21.19
C LEU A 199 7.27 2.36 -21.45
N PHE A 200 6.95 3.31 -20.55
CA PHE A 200 7.28 4.71 -20.77
C PHE A 200 8.81 4.99 -20.81
N PRO A 201 9.27 6.02 -21.56
CA PRO A 201 10.63 6.52 -21.45
C PRO A 201 10.97 7.04 -20.05
N LYS A 202 12.27 7.10 -19.72
CA LYS A 202 12.75 7.48 -18.38
C LYS A 202 12.25 8.84 -17.91
N ARG A 203 12.19 9.84 -18.80
CA ARG A 203 11.70 11.19 -18.50
C ARG A 203 10.26 11.25 -17.96
N TYR A 204 9.43 10.25 -18.29
CA TYR A 204 8.05 10.11 -17.79
C TYR A 204 7.93 9.09 -16.65
N LYS A 205 9.05 8.56 -16.14
CA LYS A 205 9.11 7.60 -15.02
C LYS A 205 9.64 8.20 -13.72
N THR A 206 10.26 9.38 -13.79
CA THR A 206 10.87 10.06 -12.65
C THR A 206 9.90 11.05 -12.00
N HIS A 207 10.08 11.34 -10.70
CA HIS A 207 9.29 12.34 -9.95
C HIS A 207 7.76 12.12 -9.93
N MET A 208 7.31 10.86 -9.97
CA MET A 208 5.90 10.50 -10.15
C MET A 208 5.02 10.55 -8.89
N SER A 209 5.47 11.20 -7.82
CA SER A 209 4.71 11.26 -6.56
C SER A 209 3.35 11.94 -6.71
N HIS A 210 3.15 12.70 -7.79
CA HIS A 210 1.88 13.34 -8.13
C HIS A 210 0.79 12.34 -8.53
N ASP A 211 1.17 11.24 -9.15
CA ASP A 211 0.24 10.27 -9.73
C ASP A 211 0.11 8.99 -8.88
N VAL A 212 0.60 9.03 -7.65
CA VAL A 212 0.50 7.95 -6.68
C VAL A 212 -0.27 8.47 -5.48
N VAL A 213 -1.45 7.90 -5.26
CA VAL A 213 -2.43 8.35 -4.27
C VAL A 213 -2.84 7.20 -3.34
N LEU A 214 -3.53 7.52 -2.25
CA LEU A 214 -4.05 6.53 -1.31
C LEU A 214 -5.55 6.34 -1.51
N LEU A 215 -5.99 5.08 -1.64
CA LEU A 215 -7.40 4.70 -1.67
C LEU A 215 -7.66 3.60 -0.63
N CYS A 216 -8.85 3.58 -0.05
CA CYS A 216 -9.34 2.40 0.68
C CYS A 216 -9.69 1.28 -0.32
N ALA A 217 -9.89 0.07 0.17
CA ALA A 217 -10.14 -1.09 -0.70
C ALA A 217 -11.38 -0.96 -1.59
N ASP A 218 -12.44 -0.29 -1.12
CA ASP A 218 -13.66 -0.09 -1.92
C ASP A 218 -13.42 0.88 -3.08
N CYS A 219 -12.79 2.03 -2.79
CA CYS A 219 -12.43 3.01 -3.81
C CYS A 219 -11.38 2.46 -4.76
N HIS A 220 -10.43 1.66 -4.26
CA HIS A 220 -9.42 0.98 -5.08
C HIS A 220 -10.05 -0.04 -6.03
N LEU A 221 -11.03 -0.83 -5.57
CA LEU A 221 -11.76 -1.76 -6.43
C LEU A 221 -12.58 -1.01 -7.48
N LYS A 222 -13.35 0.00 -7.07
CA LYS A 222 -14.15 0.84 -7.97
C LYS A 222 -13.29 1.46 -9.08
N MET A 223 -12.19 2.11 -8.69
CA MET A 223 -11.28 2.73 -9.65
C MET A 223 -10.54 1.68 -10.49
N GLY A 224 -10.15 0.55 -9.91
CA GLY A 224 -9.47 -0.53 -10.62
C GLY A 224 -10.34 -1.16 -11.71
N THR A 225 -11.62 -1.43 -11.42
CA THR A 225 -12.57 -1.92 -12.43
C THR A 225 -12.76 -0.92 -13.55
N ALA A 226 -12.97 0.37 -13.22
CA ALA A 226 -13.12 1.41 -14.23
C ALA A 226 -11.85 1.60 -15.08
N ALA A 227 -10.66 1.54 -14.45
CA ALA A 227 -9.39 1.62 -15.15
C ALA A 227 -9.20 0.45 -16.12
N ASN A 228 -9.53 -0.78 -15.72
CA ASN A 228 -9.46 -1.94 -16.61
C ASN A 228 -10.39 -1.79 -17.81
N ASN A 229 -11.62 -1.33 -17.61
CA ASN A 229 -12.55 -1.09 -18.72
C ASN A 229 -12.01 -0.04 -19.69
N ARG A 230 -11.50 1.08 -19.16
CA ARG A 230 -10.86 2.12 -19.98
C ARG A 230 -9.63 1.61 -20.73
N MET A 231 -8.81 0.74 -20.12
CA MET A 231 -7.68 0.13 -20.83
C MET A 231 -8.16 -0.69 -22.02
N ASN A 232 -9.21 -1.51 -21.84
CA ASN A 232 -9.79 -2.27 -22.94
C ASN A 232 -10.31 -1.33 -24.04
N GLU A 233 -11.04 -0.27 -23.68
CA GLU A 233 -11.55 0.72 -24.63
C GLU A 233 -10.43 1.38 -25.46
N ILE A 234 -9.34 1.80 -24.79
CA ILE A 234 -8.17 2.40 -25.46
C ILE A 234 -7.48 1.37 -26.36
N GLU A 235 -7.36 0.13 -25.90
CA GLU A 235 -6.67 -0.93 -26.64
C GLU A 235 -7.49 -1.40 -27.84
N ASP A 236 -8.82 -1.42 -27.75
CA ASP A 236 -9.73 -1.81 -28.83
C ASP A 236 -9.58 -0.91 -30.07
N GLU A 237 -9.20 0.36 -29.89
CA GLU A 237 -8.87 1.28 -31.01
C GLU A 237 -7.73 0.77 -31.89
N PHE A 238 -6.86 -0.10 -31.35
CA PHE A 238 -5.71 -0.68 -32.05
C PHE A 238 -5.97 -2.09 -32.60
N ASN A 239 -7.19 -2.62 -32.40
CA ASN A 239 -7.59 -3.97 -32.82
C ASN A 239 -6.53 -5.05 -32.49
N PRO A 240 -6.22 -5.26 -31.20
CA PRO A 240 -5.12 -6.12 -30.79
C PRO A 240 -5.37 -7.56 -31.25
N GLN A 241 -4.34 -8.18 -31.81
CA GLN A 241 -4.43 -9.58 -32.19
C GLN A 241 -4.66 -10.45 -30.95
N GLN A 242 -5.42 -11.53 -31.10
CA GLN A 242 -5.58 -12.49 -30.00
C GLN A 242 -4.25 -13.20 -29.72
N ARG A 243 -3.94 -13.37 -28.43
CA ARG A 243 -2.75 -14.10 -27.97
C ARG A 243 -2.77 -15.57 -28.39
N PHE A 244 -3.96 -16.16 -28.35
CA PHE A 244 -4.17 -17.56 -28.69
C PHE A 244 -5.17 -17.66 -29.83
N ALA A 245 -4.80 -18.39 -30.88
CA ALA A 245 -5.73 -18.88 -31.88
C ALA A 245 -6.26 -20.25 -31.44
N THR A 246 -7.50 -20.56 -31.83
CA THR A 246 -8.07 -21.90 -31.60
C THR A 246 -7.69 -22.81 -32.76
N ASN A 247 -7.02 -23.93 -32.48
CA ASN A 247 -6.89 -25.00 -33.46
C ASN A 247 -8.27 -25.63 -33.70
N GLN A 248 -8.95 -25.20 -34.76
CA GLN A 248 -10.32 -25.61 -35.05
C GLN A 248 -10.49 -27.13 -35.13
N ARG A 249 -9.45 -27.84 -35.58
CA ARG A 249 -9.48 -29.30 -35.67
C ARG A 249 -9.39 -29.95 -34.30
N GLN A 250 -8.38 -29.59 -33.50
CA GLN A 250 -8.23 -30.14 -32.14
C GLN A 250 -9.41 -29.75 -31.24
N TYR A 251 -9.96 -28.54 -31.39
CA TYR A 251 -11.18 -28.13 -30.70
C TYR A 251 -12.38 -29.03 -31.03
N LYS A 252 -12.60 -29.33 -32.32
CA LYS A 252 -13.68 -30.24 -32.75
C LYS A 252 -13.51 -31.65 -32.18
N VAL A 253 -12.29 -32.18 -32.25
CA VAL A 253 -11.96 -33.51 -31.71
C VAL A 253 -12.17 -33.55 -30.19
N ARG A 254 -11.68 -32.55 -29.47
CA ARG A 254 -11.92 -32.40 -28.02
C ARG A 254 -13.40 -32.31 -27.69
N SER A 255 -14.17 -31.52 -28.44
CA SER A 255 -15.62 -31.39 -28.24
C SER A 255 -16.35 -32.72 -28.47
N ALA A 256 -15.95 -33.48 -29.49
CA ALA A 256 -16.49 -34.82 -29.75
C ALA A 256 -16.14 -35.80 -28.62
N ALA A 257 -14.88 -35.79 -28.15
CA ALA A 257 -14.44 -36.61 -27.03
C ALA A 257 -15.17 -36.27 -25.72
N LEU A 258 -15.38 -34.97 -25.42
CA LEU A 258 -16.18 -34.52 -24.27
C LEU A 258 -17.63 -35.00 -24.35
N ALA A 259 -18.24 -34.96 -25.54
CA ALA A 259 -19.61 -35.42 -25.75
C ALA A 259 -19.73 -36.93 -25.51
N LEU A 260 -18.77 -37.72 -26.02
CA LEU A 260 -18.72 -39.17 -25.81
C LEU A 260 -18.41 -39.54 -24.36
N LEU A 261 -17.54 -38.80 -23.67
CA LEU A 261 -17.18 -39.14 -22.29
C LEU A 261 -18.33 -38.87 -21.30
N ASN A 262 -18.99 -37.71 -21.43
CA ASN A 262 -19.95 -37.25 -20.43
C ASN A 262 -21.41 -37.55 -20.77
N TRP A 263 -21.75 -37.64 -22.07
CA TRP A 263 -23.14 -37.58 -22.53
C TRP A 263 -23.55 -38.70 -23.49
N ARG A 264 -22.71 -39.72 -23.70
CA ARG A 264 -22.99 -40.83 -24.65
C ARG A 264 -24.38 -41.41 -24.52
N HIS A 265 -24.87 -41.65 -23.30
CA HIS A 265 -26.19 -42.21 -23.02
C HIS A 265 -27.39 -41.29 -23.39
N LYS A 266 -27.16 -40.00 -23.67
CA LYS A 266 -28.19 -39.01 -24.06
C LYS A 266 -28.12 -38.58 -25.52
N ILE A 267 -27.12 -39.07 -26.27
CA ILE A 267 -26.88 -38.66 -27.65
C ILE A 267 -27.52 -39.70 -28.58
N PRO A 268 -28.24 -39.30 -29.65
CA PRO A 268 -28.73 -40.23 -30.66
C PRO A 268 -27.58 -41.01 -31.33
N GLU A 269 -27.80 -42.28 -31.64
CA GLU A 269 -26.77 -43.20 -32.20
C GLU A 269 -26.05 -42.63 -33.44
N GLN A 270 -26.78 -41.94 -34.31
CA GLN A 270 -26.22 -41.26 -35.48
C GLN A 270 -25.15 -40.22 -35.11
N LYS A 271 -25.35 -39.45 -34.04
CA LYS A 271 -24.39 -38.44 -33.57
C LYS A 271 -23.23 -39.08 -32.80
N ILE A 272 -23.45 -40.19 -32.10
CA ILE A 272 -22.38 -40.98 -31.47
C ILE A 272 -21.41 -41.44 -32.55
N SER A 273 -21.92 -42.07 -33.61
CA SER A 273 -21.11 -42.55 -34.74
C SER A 273 -20.25 -41.43 -35.36
N VAL A 274 -20.81 -40.23 -35.57
CA VAL A 274 -20.07 -39.06 -36.08
C VAL A 274 -18.95 -38.62 -35.13
N HIS A 275 -19.22 -38.57 -33.82
CA HIS A 275 -18.22 -38.22 -32.83
C HIS A 275 -17.11 -39.27 -32.72
N GLU A 276 -17.46 -40.56 -32.76
CA GLU A 276 -16.48 -41.66 -32.74
C GLU A 276 -15.61 -41.64 -34.00
N ALA A 277 -16.19 -41.42 -35.18
CA ALA A 277 -15.45 -41.28 -36.42
C ALA A 277 -14.46 -40.10 -36.36
N THR A 278 -14.89 -38.96 -35.83
CA THR A 278 -14.04 -37.77 -35.65
C THR A 278 -12.85 -38.05 -34.73
N VAL A 279 -13.08 -38.76 -33.62
CA VAL A 279 -12.03 -39.14 -32.66
C VAL A 279 -11.09 -40.20 -33.24
N ARG A 280 -11.61 -41.22 -33.92
CA ARG A 280 -10.80 -42.27 -34.54
C ARG A 280 -9.93 -41.73 -35.67
N GLN A 281 -10.47 -40.82 -36.49
CA GLN A 281 -9.69 -40.14 -37.52
C GLN A 281 -8.49 -39.42 -36.93
N TYR A 282 -8.69 -38.68 -35.84
CA TYR A 282 -7.61 -37.99 -35.13
C TYR A 282 -6.53 -38.95 -34.61
N LEU A 283 -6.95 -40.05 -33.96
CA LEU A 283 -6.03 -41.06 -33.41
C LEU A 283 -5.19 -41.76 -34.48
N THR A 284 -5.78 -42.05 -35.65
CA THR A 284 -5.07 -42.60 -36.81
C THR A 284 -3.98 -41.65 -37.29
N GLU A 285 -4.27 -40.36 -37.34
CA GLU A 285 -3.32 -39.34 -37.79
C GLU A 285 -2.21 -39.06 -36.75
N GLU A 286 -2.49 -39.20 -35.45
CA GLU A 286 -1.49 -39.18 -34.38
C GLU A 286 -0.66 -40.48 -34.28
N LYS A 287 -0.84 -41.44 -35.21
CA LYS A 287 -0.16 -42.74 -35.22
C LYS A 287 -0.44 -43.60 -33.99
N THR A 288 -1.58 -43.39 -33.33
CA THR A 288 -2.08 -44.25 -32.24
C THR A 288 -3.46 -44.81 -32.58
N PRO A 289 -3.61 -45.53 -33.72
CA PRO A 289 -4.91 -46.00 -34.17
C PRO A 289 -5.48 -47.03 -33.19
N ILE A 290 -6.78 -46.94 -32.95
CA ILE A 290 -7.55 -47.96 -32.24
C ILE A 290 -8.34 -48.73 -33.30
N PRO A 291 -8.24 -50.08 -33.34
CA PRO A 291 -8.98 -50.91 -34.31
C PRO A 291 -10.46 -50.55 -34.35
N GLU A 292 -11.08 -50.67 -35.53
CA GLU A 292 -12.47 -50.26 -35.76
C GLU A 292 -13.46 -51.00 -34.85
N ASN A 293 -13.11 -52.24 -34.47
CA ASN A 293 -13.91 -53.10 -33.58
C ASN A 293 -13.68 -52.85 -32.08
N ASP A 294 -12.64 -52.10 -31.71
CA ASP A 294 -12.31 -51.83 -30.31
C ASP A 294 -13.01 -50.56 -29.82
N LEU A 295 -13.56 -50.61 -28.60
CA LEU A 295 -14.26 -49.46 -28.00
C LEU A 295 -13.30 -48.34 -27.64
N LEU A 296 -13.71 -47.08 -27.87
CA LEU A 296 -13.00 -45.91 -27.36
C LEU A 296 -13.12 -45.87 -25.83
N THR A 297 -12.02 -46.11 -25.13
CA THR A 297 -12.00 -46.12 -23.67
C THR A 297 -12.08 -44.71 -23.09
N ASN A 298 -12.58 -44.60 -21.87
CA ASN A 298 -12.68 -43.31 -21.17
C ASN A 298 -11.30 -42.67 -20.97
N GLU A 299 -10.25 -43.47 -20.75
CA GLU A 299 -8.87 -42.98 -20.62
C GLU A 299 -8.38 -42.36 -21.93
N THR A 300 -8.72 -42.97 -23.06
CA THR A 300 -8.37 -42.44 -24.38
C THR A 300 -9.08 -41.11 -24.64
N LEU A 301 -10.38 -41.05 -24.34
CA LEU A 301 -11.16 -39.82 -24.48
C LEU A 301 -10.62 -38.72 -23.56
N GLN A 302 -10.30 -39.03 -22.31
CA GLN A 302 -9.74 -38.08 -21.36
C GLN A 302 -8.38 -37.55 -21.85
N ARG A 303 -7.49 -38.41 -22.36
CA ARG A 303 -6.21 -37.98 -22.94
C ARG A 303 -6.40 -36.97 -24.07
N ILE A 304 -7.35 -37.20 -24.97
CA ILE A 304 -7.68 -36.26 -26.06
C ILE A 304 -8.23 -34.95 -25.51
N ILE A 305 -9.04 -35.03 -24.46
CA ILE A 305 -9.58 -33.84 -23.78
C ILE A 305 -8.47 -33.05 -23.12
N ASP A 306 -7.42 -33.66 -22.62
CA ASP A 306 -6.36 -32.94 -21.92
C ASP A 306 -5.37 -32.22 -22.87
N VAL A 307 -5.43 -32.51 -24.17
CA VAL A 307 -4.63 -31.79 -25.18
C VAL A 307 -5.05 -30.32 -25.23
N ASP A 308 -4.07 -29.41 -25.12
CA ASP A 308 -4.28 -27.98 -25.32
C ASP A 308 -4.47 -27.69 -26.81
N TYR A 309 -5.62 -27.13 -27.15
CA TYR A 309 -5.98 -26.78 -28.53
C TYR A 309 -5.70 -25.31 -28.84
N ARG A 310 -5.14 -24.55 -27.88
CA ARG A 310 -4.79 -23.14 -28.06
C ARG A 310 -3.39 -23.05 -28.68
N ILE A 311 -3.32 -22.42 -29.83
CA ILE A 311 -2.07 -22.13 -30.53
C ILE A 311 -1.64 -20.71 -30.15
N GLU A 312 -0.44 -20.56 -29.60
CA GLU A 312 0.14 -19.23 -29.37
C GLU A 312 0.39 -18.51 -30.69
N ASN A 313 -0.06 -17.26 -30.79
CA ASN A 313 0.24 -16.41 -31.93
C ASN A 313 1.67 -15.84 -31.78
N PRO A 314 2.63 -16.20 -32.65
CA PRO A 314 4.00 -15.72 -32.55
C PRO A 314 4.13 -14.21 -32.80
N ASN A 315 3.16 -13.60 -33.48
CA ASN A 315 3.12 -12.17 -33.79
C ASN A 315 2.26 -11.39 -32.78
N TYR A 316 1.85 -12.00 -31.66
CA TYR A 316 1.06 -11.32 -30.65
C TYR A 316 1.84 -10.17 -30.02
N ILE A 317 1.27 -8.96 -30.14
CA ILE A 317 1.76 -7.77 -29.45
C ILE A 317 0.73 -7.40 -28.38
N PRO A 318 1.11 -7.29 -27.10
CA PRO A 318 0.19 -6.85 -26.06
C PRO A 318 -0.39 -5.46 -26.35
N GLY A 319 -1.68 -5.27 -26.09
CA GLY A 319 -2.37 -3.98 -26.28
C GLY A 319 -1.64 -2.78 -25.67
N PRO A 320 -1.12 -2.86 -24.42
CA PRO A 320 -0.38 -1.75 -23.84
C PRO A 320 0.86 -1.32 -24.63
N VAL A 321 1.51 -2.26 -25.31
CA VAL A 321 2.68 -2.00 -26.15
C VAL A 321 2.27 -1.25 -27.42
N LEU A 322 1.16 -1.64 -28.06
CA LEU A 322 0.62 -0.95 -29.23
C LEU A 322 0.28 0.51 -28.91
N VAL A 323 -0.46 0.72 -27.81
CA VAL A 323 -0.85 2.05 -27.34
C VAL A 323 0.38 2.91 -27.12
N VAL A 324 1.35 2.45 -26.32
CA VAL A 324 2.54 3.26 -25.99
C VAL A 324 3.39 3.54 -27.23
N ASN A 325 3.61 2.54 -28.10
CA ASN A 325 4.38 2.75 -29.33
C ASN A 325 3.76 3.81 -30.25
N SER A 326 2.43 3.95 -30.25
CA SER A 326 1.74 4.95 -31.07
C SER A 326 1.90 6.40 -30.58
N ILE A 327 2.19 6.60 -29.28
CA ILE A 327 2.27 7.92 -28.65
C ILE A 327 3.69 8.30 -28.21
N VAL A 328 4.58 7.34 -27.98
CA VAL A 328 5.86 7.55 -27.27
C VAL A 328 6.81 8.57 -27.92
N ASN A 329 6.75 8.70 -29.24
CA ASN A 329 7.61 9.62 -30.00
C ASN A 329 7.10 11.06 -30.02
N ASP A 330 5.88 11.29 -29.54
CA ASP A 330 5.22 12.59 -29.51
C ASP A 330 5.04 13.04 -28.06
N GLN A 331 5.73 14.11 -27.69
CA GLN A 331 5.73 14.60 -26.31
C GLN A 331 4.37 15.11 -25.86
N GLU A 332 3.62 15.74 -26.78
CA GLU A 332 2.30 16.28 -26.51
C GLU A 332 1.31 15.13 -26.31
N LYS A 333 1.32 14.12 -27.20
CA LYS A 333 0.48 12.91 -27.03
C LYS A 333 0.80 12.13 -25.77
N MET A 334 2.08 11.99 -25.40
CA MET A 334 2.47 11.36 -24.14
C MET A 334 1.93 12.13 -22.93
N ALA A 335 2.06 13.46 -22.96
CA ALA A 335 1.58 14.30 -21.88
C ALA A 335 0.06 14.23 -21.76
N ASP A 336 -0.65 14.29 -22.89
CA ASP A 336 -2.10 14.21 -22.93
C ASP A 336 -2.62 12.84 -22.54
N PHE A 337 -1.93 11.76 -22.89
CA PHE A 337 -2.25 10.43 -22.40
C PHE A 337 -2.22 10.38 -20.86
N ILE A 338 -1.15 10.87 -20.24
CA ILE A 338 -1.01 10.92 -18.77
C ILE A 338 -2.10 11.82 -18.14
N ARG A 339 -2.31 13.03 -18.68
CA ARG A 339 -3.36 13.94 -18.20
C ARG A 339 -4.76 13.35 -18.38
N SER A 340 -5.00 12.60 -19.45
CA SER A 340 -6.28 11.94 -19.70
C SER A 340 -6.61 10.93 -18.60
N TRP A 341 -5.61 10.18 -18.12
CA TRP A 341 -5.74 9.29 -16.97
C TRP A 341 -6.03 10.04 -15.67
N ARG A 342 -5.40 11.19 -15.46
CA ARG A 342 -5.71 12.07 -14.32
C ARG A 342 -7.14 12.59 -14.36
N ARG A 343 -7.61 13.07 -15.52
CA ARG A 343 -9.00 13.51 -15.72
C ARG A 343 -9.98 12.38 -15.45
N PHE A 344 -9.72 11.21 -16.04
CA PHE A 344 -10.53 10.02 -15.84
C PHE A 344 -10.65 9.63 -14.38
N PHE A 345 -9.52 9.62 -13.67
CA PHE A 345 -9.46 9.33 -12.25
C PHE A 345 -10.35 10.27 -11.45
N VAL A 346 -10.20 11.59 -11.64
CA VAL A 346 -11.01 12.61 -10.96
C VAL A 346 -12.50 12.42 -11.26
N ASN A 347 -12.86 12.21 -12.53
CA ASN A 347 -14.25 12.02 -12.96
C ASN A 347 -14.87 10.70 -12.49
N THR A 348 -14.05 9.68 -12.20
CA THR A 348 -14.56 8.36 -11.81
C THR A 348 -14.84 8.27 -10.32
N ILE A 349 -13.91 8.75 -9.49
CA ILE A 349 -14.01 8.62 -8.03
C ILE A 349 -14.32 9.91 -7.29
N HIS A 350 -14.35 11.06 -7.97
CA HIS A 350 -14.69 12.38 -7.40
C HIS A 350 -13.95 12.64 -6.08
N PRO A 351 -12.61 12.71 -6.12
CA PRO A 351 -11.83 12.75 -4.90
C PRO A 351 -12.08 14.03 -4.10
N ARG A 352 -12.26 13.88 -2.78
CA ARG A 352 -12.60 14.98 -1.86
C ARG A 352 -11.41 15.45 -1.02
N PHE A 353 -10.35 14.65 -0.95
CA PHE A 353 -9.19 14.86 -0.09
C PHE A 353 -7.89 14.74 -0.89
N LEU A 354 -7.85 15.29 -2.11
CA LEU A 354 -6.60 15.41 -2.86
C LEU A 354 -5.63 16.33 -2.11
N PRO A 355 -4.32 16.05 -2.13
CA PRO A 355 -3.34 16.94 -1.49
C PRO A 355 -3.31 18.32 -2.14
N ASP A 356 -2.99 19.34 -1.35
CA ASP A 356 -2.81 20.70 -1.86
C ASP A 356 -1.77 20.74 -2.97
N GLY A 357 -2.04 21.51 -4.01
CA GLY A 357 -1.22 21.61 -5.21
C GLY A 357 -1.38 20.45 -6.19
N TRP A 358 -2.22 19.44 -5.89
CA TRP A 358 -2.53 18.40 -6.87
C TRP A 358 -3.34 19.00 -8.03
N SER A 359 -2.93 18.72 -9.26
CA SER A 359 -3.60 19.21 -10.47
C SER A 359 -3.47 18.23 -11.62
N ILE A 360 -4.47 18.17 -12.49
CA ILE A 360 -4.40 17.42 -13.75
C ILE A 360 -3.25 17.94 -14.61
N GLU A 361 -3.03 19.25 -14.60
CA GLU A 361 -2.06 19.95 -15.47
C GLU A 361 -0.63 20.00 -14.90
N TYR A 362 -0.39 19.33 -13.76
CA TYR A 362 0.96 19.23 -13.19
C TYR A 362 1.95 18.63 -14.20
N ALA A 363 3.21 19.05 -14.15
CA ALA A 363 4.24 18.57 -15.07
C ALA A 363 4.31 17.03 -15.12
N VAL A 364 4.37 16.47 -16.32
CA VAL A 364 4.34 15.02 -16.59
C VAL A 364 5.71 14.44 -16.93
N ALA A 365 6.64 15.30 -17.34
CA ALA A 365 7.99 14.94 -17.73
C ALA A 365 8.98 15.74 -16.91
N CYS A 366 10.13 15.14 -16.63
CA CYS A 366 11.29 15.89 -16.20
C CYS A 366 11.99 16.45 -17.44
N ASP A 367 12.34 17.73 -17.43
CA ASP A 367 13.17 18.30 -18.48
C ASP A 367 14.51 17.58 -18.52
N GLU A 368 14.74 16.76 -19.55
CA GLU A 368 16.08 16.36 -19.93
C GLU A 368 16.72 17.59 -20.57
N LYS A 369 17.38 18.43 -19.77
CA LYS A 369 18.30 19.41 -20.34
C LYS A 369 19.40 18.63 -21.06
N PRO A 370 19.82 19.06 -22.27
CA PRO A 370 20.94 18.44 -22.95
C PRO A 370 22.12 18.39 -21.99
N THR A 371 22.72 17.22 -21.82
CA THR A 371 24.08 17.13 -21.29
C THR A 371 24.97 17.90 -22.26
N ALA A 372 25.32 19.13 -21.88
CA ALA A 372 26.32 19.94 -22.56
C ALA A 372 27.70 19.32 -22.39
#